data_AF-A0A6A5B0H2-F1
#
_entry.id   AF-A0A6A5B0H2-F1
#
_cell.length_a   1.000
_cell.length_b   1.000
_cell.length_c   1.000
_cell.angle_alpha   90.00
_cell.angle_beta   90.00
_cell.angle_gamma   90.00
#
_symmetry.space_group_name_H-M   'P 1'
#
loop_
_entity.id
_entity.type
_entity.pdbx_description
1 polymer ?
#
loop_
_entity_poly.entity_id
_entity_poly.type
_entity_poly.pdbx_seq_one_letter_code
_entity_poly.pdbx_strand_id
1 'polypeptide(L)'
;MGKKRPSKTSQHHGVEEFDFVAAGHQGEADGDEDNLGSALLDIIKAVDVDRLRTVAGAGTSFECLLVIMNWMHKWQQEYECIMSSLTLYTETLSRNLDDNEAQEDTAGEIKEIEDEGVQVLAGFEKIALALLRSDSFVPIDLLDDMGWTLLMQAANCGAASFVHALVHDFDADIEKRQHNHSLGTPALARAIDAGHVDVLGDLCNAAMANAVFKYKCDDDEAADDE
;
A
#
# COMPACT_ATOMS: atom_id res chain seq x y z
N MET A 1 7.62 24.99 54.62
CA MET A 1 6.46 25.63 53.94
C MET A 1 6.80 27.11 53.80
N GLY A 2 6.91 27.77 52.66
CA GLY A 2 6.76 27.41 51.25
C GLY A 2 7.59 28.43 50.44
N LYS A 3 8.20 27.93 49.36
CA LYS A 3 9.13 28.62 48.46
C LYS A 3 8.46 29.84 47.81
N LYS A 4 9.10 31.02 47.82
CA LYS A 4 8.77 32.13 46.91
C LYS A 4 9.86 32.26 45.85
N ARG A 5 9.40 32.23 44.60
CA ARG A 5 10.13 32.20 43.32
C ARG A 5 11.02 33.43 43.14
N PRO A 6 12.19 33.30 42.48
CA PRO A 6 12.75 34.37 41.69
C PRO A 6 12.39 34.19 40.21
N SER A 7 11.99 35.31 39.62
CA SER A 7 11.80 35.58 38.20
C SER A 7 13.02 35.18 37.37
N LYS A 8 12.82 34.47 36.26
CA LYS A 8 13.81 34.35 35.20
C LYS A 8 13.42 35.21 34.01
N THR A 9 14.26 36.19 33.78
CA THR A 9 14.35 37.06 32.60
C THR A 9 14.65 36.21 31.37
N SER A 10 13.97 36.56 30.28
CA SER A 10 14.14 36.02 28.94
C SER A 10 15.55 36.29 28.42
N GLN A 11 16.22 35.23 27.95
CA GLN A 11 17.31 35.33 26.97
C GLN A 11 17.15 34.19 25.97
N HIS A 12 16.69 34.57 24.77
CA HIS A 12 16.76 33.80 23.54
C HIS A 12 18.18 33.28 23.30
N HIS A 13 18.35 31.98 23.12
CA HIS A 13 19.36 31.38 22.26
C HIS A 13 18.68 30.23 21.54
N GLY A 14 18.39 30.43 20.25
CA GLY A 14 17.80 29.44 19.37
C GLY A 14 18.79 28.38 18.96
N VAL A 15 18.27 27.19 18.66
CA VAL A 15 18.89 26.20 17.79
C VAL A 15 17.76 25.50 17.02
N GLU A 16 17.61 25.95 15.77
CA GLU A 16 17.30 25.21 14.54
C GLU A 16 16.01 24.39 14.46
N GLU A 17 14.97 25.10 14.04
CA GLU A 17 13.83 24.63 13.27
C GLU A 17 14.34 24.11 11.91
N PHE A 18 14.12 22.82 11.63
CA PHE A 18 14.45 22.22 10.33
C PHE A 18 13.39 22.68 9.32
N ASP A 19 13.71 23.78 8.64
CA ASP A 19 12.92 24.36 7.57
C ASP A 19 12.96 23.42 6.35
N PHE A 20 11.87 22.68 6.12
CA PHE A 20 11.64 21.99 4.85
C PHE A 20 11.30 23.05 3.81
N VAL A 21 12.34 23.59 3.16
CA VAL A 21 12.18 24.49 2.03
C VAL A 21 11.54 23.71 0.89
N ALA A 22 10.25 23.96 0.67
CA ALA A 22 9.55 23.65 -0.56
C ALA A 22 10.25 24.37 -1.72
N ALA A 23 11.23 23.71 -2.32
CA ALA A 23 11.75 24.09 -3.62
C ALA A 23 10.68 23.70 -4.65
N GLY A 24 9.82 24.66 -5.00
CA GLY A 24 8.95 24.56 -6.16
C GLY A 24 9.78 24.35 -7.41
N HIS A 25 9.94 23.10 -7.82
CA HIS A 25 10.26 22.73 -9.20
C HIS A 25 8.94 22.65 -9.96
N GLN A 26 8.55 23.78 -10.55
CA GLN A 26 7.73 23.74 -11.76
C GLN A 26 8.67 23.32 -12.90
N GLY A 27 8.62 22.05 -13.26
CA GLY A 27 9.36 21.51 -14.39
C GLY A 27 8.90 20.09 -14.72
N GLU A 28 8.08 19.96 -15.76
CA GLU A 28 7.90 18.76 -16.60
C GLU A 28 7.95 17.39 -15.88
N ALA A 29 7.02 17.12 -14.96
CA ALA A 29 7.00 15.87 -14.17
C ALA A 29 6.20 14.70 -14.80
N ASP A 30 5.33 14.96 -15.78
CA ASP A 30 4.44 13.92 -16.31
C ASP A 30 5.18 12.83 -17.12
N GLY A 31 6.35 13.14 -17.70
CA GLY A 31 7.09 12.18 -18.54
C GLY A 31 7.98 11.19 -17.77
N ASP A 32 8.45 11.56 -16.59
CA ASP A 32 9.40 10.76 -15.81
C ASP A 32 8.68 9.77 -14.86
N GLU A 33 7.50 10.13 -14.33
CA GLU A 33 6.70 9.24 -13.47
C GLU A 33 6.07 8.08 -14.25
N ASP A 34 5.52 8.34 -15.44
CA ASP A 34 4.95 7.30 -16.32
C ASP A 34 6.00 6.25 -16.72
N ASN A 35 7.23 6.70 -16.98
CA ASN A 35 8.34 5.83 -17.32
C ASN A 35 8.79 4.98 -16.11
N LEU A 36 8.73 5.53 -14.90
CA LEU A 36 9.01 4.79 -13.67
C LEU A 36 7.94 3.73 -13.40
N GLY A 37 6.66 4.08 -13.56
CA GLY A 37 5.55 3.14 -13.37
C GLY A 37 5.63 1.93 -14.29
N SER A 38 5.89 2.17 -15.59
CA SER A 38 6.09 1.09 -16.57
C SER A 38 7.35 0.26 -16.29
N ALA A 39 8.45 0.91 -15.88
CA ALA A 39 9.66 0.19 -15.50
C ALA A 39 9.44 -0.72 -14.29
N LEU A 40 8.71 -0.26 -13.27
CA LEU A 40 8.37 -1.04 -12.08
C LEU A 40 7.46 -2.22 -12.41
N LEU A 41 6.49 -2.05 -13.30
CA LEU A 41 5.66 -3.15 -13.80
C LEU A 41 6.51 -4.29 -14.37
N ASP A 42 7.44 -3.96 -15.28
CA ASP A 42 8.35 -4.93 -15.89
C ASP A 42 9.26 -5.60 -14.86
N ILE A 43 9.82 -4.80 -13.94
CA ILE A 43 10.71 -5.28 -12.86
C ILE A 43 9.98 -6.29 -11.97
N ILE A 44 8.75 -5.97 -11.58
CA ILE A 44 7.94 -6.79 -10.68
C ILE A 44 7.54 -8.09 -11.36
N LYS A 45 7.06 -8.03 -12.61
CA LYS A 45 6.73 -9.24 -13.39
C LYS A 45 7.95 -10.13 -13.61
N ALA A 46 9.14 -9.54 -13.79
CA ALA A 46 10.40 -10.26 -13.94
C ALA A 46 11.04 -10.73 -12.62
N VAL A 47 10.55 -10.23 -11.47
CA VAL A 47 11.15 -10.44 -10.14
C VAL A 47 12.62 -9.99 -10.08
N ASP A 48 12.92 -8.82 -10.67
CA ASP A 48 14.28 -8.32 -10.85
C ASP A 48 14.70 -7.34 -9.73
N VAL A 49 15.16 -7.89 -8.61
CA VAL A 49 15.59 -7.11 -7.43
C VAL A 49 16.79 -6.21 -7.72
N ASP A 50 17.69 -6.61 -8.62
CA ASP A 50 18.89 -5.83 -8.95
C ASP A 50 18.54 -4.59 -9.79
N ARG A 51 17.63 -4.75 -10.76
CA ARG A 51 17.10 -3.62 -11.52
C ARG A 51 16.25 -2.71 -10.63
N LEU A 52 15.48 -3.25 -9.69
CA LEU A 52 14.77 -2.46 -8.68
C LEU A 52 15.73 -1.56 -7.89
N ARG A 53 16.84 -2.11 -7.38
CA ARG A 53 17.85 -1.35 -6.63
C ARG A 53 18.46 -0.22 -7.45
N THR A 54 18.59 -0.42 -8.75
CA THR A 54 19.10 0.59 -9.68
C THR A 54 18.11 1.74 -9.84
N VAL A 55 16.81 1.41 -9.93
CA VAL A 55 15.73 2.38 -10.14
C VAL A 55 15.36 3.14 -8.87
N ALA A 56 15.40 2.50 -7.70
CA ALA A 56 14.99 3.11 -6.43
C ALA A 56 15.89 4.28 -5.94
N GLY A 57 17.13 4.38 -6.43
CA GLY A 57 18.09 5.41 -6.00
C GLY A 57 18.60 5.18 -4.56
N ALA A 58 19.92 5.15 -4.36
CA ALA A 58 20.62 4.70 -3.13
C ALA A 58 20.43 3.20 -2.75
N GLY A 59 19.32 2.55 -3.13
CA GLY A 59 19.21 1.11 -3.34
C GLY A 59 19.25 0.23 -2.08
N THR A 60 18.94 0.77 -0.91
CA THR A 60 18.77 -0.06 0.30
C THR A 60 17.51 -0.94 0.17
N SER A 61 17.47 -2.07 0.87
CA SER A 61 16.28 -2.92 0.86
C SER A 61 15.05 -2.19 1.41
N PHE A 62 15.25 -1.25 2.34
CA PHE A 62 14.20 -0.37 2.85
C PHE A 62 13.64 0.56 1.77
N GLU A 63 14.49 1.31 1.06
CA GLU A 63 14.05 2.21 -0.01
C GLU A 63 13.37 1.44 -1.15
N CYS A 64 13.94 0.28 -1.53
CA CYS A 64 13.34 -0.58 -2.55
C CYS A 64 11.95 -1.06 -2.14
N LEU A 65 11.78 -1.47 -0.88
CA LEU A 65 10.50 -1.95 -0.37
C LEU A 65 9.46 -0.82 -0.37
N LEU A 66 9.85 0.38 0.06
CA LEU A 66 8.94 1.53 0.06
C LEU A 66 8.52 1.93 -1.36
N VAL A 67 9.46 1.94 -2.33
CA VAL A 67 9.15 2.22 -3.73
C VAL A 67 8.13 1.24 -4.30
N ILE A 68 8.32 -0.06 -4.09
CA ILE A 68 7.34 -1.05 -4.59
C ILE A 68 6.03 -1.02 -3.83
N MET A 69 6.01 -0.72 -2.52
CA MET A 69 4.78 -0.58 -1.75
C MET A 69 3.95 0.62 -2.24
N ASN A 70 4.58 1.78 -2.46
CA ASN A 70 3.91 2.97 -2.98
C ASN A 70 3.37 2.76 -4.40
N TRP A 71 4.17 2.11 -5.26
CA TRP A 71 3.72 1.76 -6.61
C TRP A 71 2.58 0.74 -6.60
N MET A 72 2.69 -0.31 -5.79
CA MET A 72 1.68 -1.37 -5.68
C MET A 72 0.33 -0.81 -5.23
N HIS A 73 0.34 0.17 -4.32
CA HIS A 73 -0.87 0.85 -3.89
C HIS A 73 -1.59 1.55 -5.06
N LYS A 74 -0.86 2.38 -5.83
CA LYS A 74 -1.42 3.08 -6.99
C LYS A 74 -1.92 2.10 -8.05
N TRP A 75 -1.11 1.10 -8.37
CA TRP A 75 -1.44 0.06 -9.33
C TRP A 75 -2.71 -0.71 -8.93
N GLN A 76 -2.88 -1.02 -7.64
CA GLN A 76 -4.08 -1.72 -7.16
C GLN A 76 -5.34 -0.89 -7.36
N GLN A 77 -5.32 0.41 -7.04
CA GLN A 77 -6.49 1.29 -7.22
C GLN A 77 -6.90 1.37 -8.70
N GLU A 78 -5.92 1.46 -9.61
CA GLU A 78 -6.18 1.47 -11.05
C GLU A 78 -6.71 0.12 -11.53
N TYR A 79 -6.12 -0.98 -11.10
CA TYR A 79 -6.56 -2.34 -11.43
C TYR A 79 -8.02 -2.58 -11.00
N GLU A 80 -8.37 -2.24 -9.76
CA GLU A 80 -9.74 -2.40 -9.24
C GLU A 80 -10.75 -1.54 -10.00
N CYS A 81 -10.36 -0.31 -10.35
CA CYS A 81 -11.18 0.60 -11.14
C CYS A 81 -11.46 0.04 -12.54
N ILE A 82 -10.42 -0.41 -13.23
CA ILE A 82 -10.51 -1.00 -14.57
C ILE A 82 -11.38 -2.26 -14.53
N MET A 83 -11.10 -3.19 -13.62
CA MET A 83 -11.84 -4.45 -13.50
C MET A 83 -13.32 -4.23 -13.17
N SER A 84 -13.63 -3.30 -12.27
CA SER A 84 -15.01 -2.94 -11.94
C SER A 84 -15.76 -2.38 -13.16
N SER A 85 -15.10 -1.50 -13.92
CA SER A 85 -15.68 -0.90 -15.11
C SER A 85 -15.94 -1.92 -16.23
N LEU A 86 -14.99 -2.83 -16.48
CA LEU A 86 -15.10 -3.88 -17.49
C LEU A 86 -16.14 -4.94 -17.12
N THR A 87 -16.21 -5.31 -15.84
CA THR A 87 -17.23 -6.23 -15.33
C THR A 87 -18.63 -5.64 -15.54
N LEU A 88 -18.83 -4.36 -15.19
CA LEU A 88 -20.10 -3.66 -15.41
C LEU A 88 -20.45 -3.55 -16.90
N TYR A 89 -19.47 -3.27 -17.76
CA TYR A 89 -19.67 -3.24 -19.20
C TYR A 89 -20.11 -4.61 -19.73
N THR A 90 -19.44 -5.70 -19.32
CA THR A 90 -19.78 -7.08 -19.70
C THR A 90 -21.18 -7.48 -19.27
N GLU A 91 -21.58 -7.12 -18.03
CA GLU A 91 -22.95 -7.35 -17.56
C GLU A 91 -23.98 -6.56 -18.38
N THR A 92 -23.63 -5.36 -18.81
CA THR A 92 -24.51 -4.49 -19.61
C THR A 92 -24.65 -5.03 -21.04
N LEU A 93 -23.55 -5.52 -21.62
CA LEU A 93 -23.54 -6.16 -22.94
C LEU A 93 -24.41 -7.42 -22.94
N SER A 94 -24.23 -8.28 -21.93
CA SER A 94 -24.98 -9.52 -21.73
C SER A 94 -26.49 -9.30 -21.56
N ARG A 95 -26.92 -8.13 -21.09
CA ARG A 95 -28.35 -7.78 -20.92
C ARG A 95 -28.99 -7.18 -22.17
N ASN A 96 -28.20 -6.54 -23.05
CA ASN A 96 -28.73 -5.65 -24.09
C ASN A 96 -28.48 -6.13 -25.53
N LEU A 97 -27.60 -7.11 -25.75
CA LEU A 97 -27.18 -7.54 -27.08
C LEU A 97 -27.16 -9.07 -27.18
N ASP A 98 -27.72 -9.60 -28.28
CA ASP A 98 -27.51 -10.99 -28.74
C ASP A 98 -26.16 -11.14 -29.48
N ASP A 99 -25.25 -10.17 -29.34
CA ASP A 99 -23.98 -10.09 -30.07
C ASP A 99 -22.88 -10.86 -29.32
N ASN A 100 -22.72 -12.12 -29.71
CA ASN A 100 -21.79 -13.05 -29.08
C ASN A 100 -20.31 -12.70 -29.36
N GLU A 101 -20.00 -11.97 -30.44
CA GLU A 101 -18.61 -11.63 -30.81
C GLU A 101 -18.05 -10.55 -29.88
N ALA A 102 -18.81 -9.46 -29.66
CA ALA A 102 -18.41 -8.40 -28.72
C ALA A 102 -18.27 -8.91 -27.27
N GLN A 103 -19.05 -9.92 -26.89
CA GLN A 103 -18.96 -10.55 -25.57
C GLN A 103 -17.69 -11.40 -25.42
N GLU A 104 -17.31 -12.14 -26.47
CA GLU A 104 -16.09 -12.94 -26.48
C GLU A 104 -14.82 -12.06 -26.43
N ASP A 105 -14.79 -10.98 -27.20
CA ASP A 105 -13.68 -10.02 -27.20
C ASP A 105 -13.48 -9.38 -25.81
N THR A 106 -14.56 -8.89 -25.19
CA THR A 106 -14.49 -8.28 -23.85
C THR A 106 -14.03 -9.29 -22.79
N ALA A 107 -14.51 -10.53 -22.88
CA ALA A 107 -14.07 -11.59 -21.97
C ALA A 107 -12.57 -11.93 -22.15
N GLY A 108 -12.06 -11.84 -23.38
CA GLY A 108 -10.63 -11.95 -23.70
C GLY A 108 -9.81 -10.86 -23.01
N GLU A 109 -10.21 -9.59 -23.16
CA GLU A 109 -9.54 -8.44 -22.52
C GLU A 109 -9.52 -8.56 -20.99
N ILE A 110 -10.65 -8.92 -20.37
CA ILE A 110 -10.75 -9.16 -18.92
C ILE A 110 -9.75 -10.23 -18.49
N LYS A 111 -9.71 -11.36 -19.21
CA LYS A 111 -8.81 -12.45 -18.88
C LYS A 111 -7.33 -12.05 -18.98
N GLU A 112 -6.95 -11.26 -20.00
CA GLU A 112 -5.58 -10.77 -20.14
C GLU A 112 -5.18 -9.86 -18.97
N ILE A 113 -6.09 -8.98 -18.53
CA ILE A 113 -5.87 -8.11 -17.37
C ILE A 113 -5.77 -8.92 -16.08
N GLU A 114 -6.62 -9.93 -15.89
CA GLU A 114 -6.54 -10.86 -14.75
C GLU A 114 -5.20 -11.62 -14.72
N ASP A 115 -4.76 -12.14 -15.87
CA ASP A 115 -3.49 -12.86 -16.01
C ASP A 115 -2.29 -11.94 -15.69
N GLU A 116 -2.35 -10.67 -16.07
CA GLU A 116 -1.34 -9.67 -15.67
C GLU A 116 -1.39 -9.37 -14.17
N GLY A 117 -2.59 -9.19 -13.61
CA GLY A 117 -2.75 -8.91 -12.19
C GLY A 117 -2.19 -10.03 -11.31
N VAL A 118 -2.43 -11.30 -11.69
CA VAL A 118 -1.83 -12.46 -11.02
C VAL A 118 -0.30 -12.42 -11.07
N GLN A 119 0.30 -12.05 -12.21
CA GLN A 119 1.75 -11.94 -12.36
C GLN A 119 2.34 -10.82 -11.51
N VAL A 120 1.68 -9.66 -11.48
CA VAL A 120 2.12 -8.50 -10.69
C VAL A 120 2.09 -8.83 -9.20
N LEU A 121 0.97 -9.37 -8.69
CA LEU A 121 0.83 -9.75 -7.28
C LEU A 121 1.87 -10.79 -6.86
N ALA A 122 2.08 -11.83 -7.67
CA ALA A 122 3.09 -12.85 -7.41
C ALA A 122 4.52 -12.30 -7.46
N GLY A 123 4.79 -11.34 -8.35
CA GLY A 123 6.06 -10.64 -8.44
C GLY A 123 6.33 -9.76 -7.23
N PHE A 124 5.33 -9.00 -6.80
CA PHE A 124 5.38 -8.12 -5.64
C PHE A 124 5.69 -8.90 -4.37
N GLU A 125 4.96 -10.00 -4.10
CA GLU A 125 5.24 -10.92 -2.98
C GLU A 125 6.70 -11.40 -2.99
N LYS A 126 7.17 -11.90 -4.14
CA LYS A 126 8.53 -12.46 -4.24
C LYS A 126 9.61 -11.43 -4.00
N ILE A 127 9.48 -10.23 -4.57
CA ILE A 127 10.45 -9.14 -4.37
C ILE A 127 10.42 -8.70 -2.91
N ALA A 128 9.25 -8.42 -2.35
CA ALA A 128 9.14 -7.93 -0.97
C ALA A 128 9.75 -8.94 0.03
N LEU A 129 9.42 -10.23 -0.11
CA LEU A 129 10.02 -11.27 0.72
C LEU A 129 11.53 -11.41 0.48
N ALA A 130 12.04 -11.24 -0.75
CA ALA A 130 13.47 -11.26 -1.02
C ALA A 130 14.20 -10.09 -0.33
N LEU A 131 13.63 -8.88 -0.38
CA LEU A 131 14.17 -7.70 0.29
C LEU A 131 14.23 -7.90 1.80
N LEU A 132 13.13 -8.35 2.43
CA LEU A 132 13.07 -8.63 3.86
C LEU A 132 14.07 -9.71 4.31
N ARG A 133 14.23 -10.79 3.53
CA ARG A 133 15.22 -11.85 3.84
C ARG A 133 16.67 -11.37 3.70
N SER A 134 16.90 -10.45 2.77
CA SER A 134 18.26 -9.96 2.48
C SER A 134 18.77 -8.96 3.52
N ASP A 135 17.87 -8.32 4.26
CA ASP A 135 18.21 -7.22 5.16
C ASP A 135 17.28 -7.19 6.38
N SER A 136 17.81 -7.66 7.52
CA SER A 136 17.10 -7.68 8.80
C SER A 136 16.88 -6.30 9.42
N PHE A 137 17.43 -5.23 8.85
CA PHE A 137 17.21 -3.86 9.33
C PHE A 137 15.95 -3.23 8.72
N VAL A 138 15.34 -3.85 7.72
CA VAL A 138 14.07 -3.37 7.16
C VAL A 138 12.96 -3.57 8.20
N PRO A 139 12.29 -2.50 8.65
CA PRO A 139 11.18 -2.62 9.60
C PRO A 139 9.99 -3.32 8.92
N ILE A 140 9.54 -4.45 9.46
CA ILE A 140 8.44 -5.23 8.87
C ILE A 140 7.12 -4.43 8.80
N ASP A 141 6.86 -3.59 9.80
CA ASP A 141 5.67 -2.75 9.91
C ASP A 141 5.89 -1.30 9.43
N LEU A 142 6.80 -1.10 8.48
CA LEU A 142 6.95 0.19 7.81
C LEU A 142 5.65 0.55 7.09
N LEU A 143 5.39 1.85 6.94
CA LEU A 143 4.20 2.36 6.28
C LEU A 143 4.55 2.94 4.93
N ASP A 144 3.73 2.62 3.93
CA ASP A 144 3.71 3.33 2.64
C ASP A 144 3.17 4.77 2.81
N ASP A 145 3.17 5.55 1.73
CA ASP A 145 2.72 6.94 1.72
C ASP A 145 1.22 7.08 2.08
N MET A 146 0.45 6.00 1.90
CA MET A 146 -0.96 5.89 2.26
C MET A 146 -1.17 5.33 3.67
N GLY A 147 -0.08 5.14 4.43
CA GLY A 147 -0.08 4.69 5.80
C GLY A 147 -0.33 3.19 5.96
N TRP A 148 -0.14 2.36 4.94
CA TRP A 148 -0.38 0.91 4.98
C TRP A 148 0.91 0.14 5.24
N THR A 149 0.81 -0.93 6.02
CA THR A 149 1.88 -1.92 6.09
C THR A 149 1.85 -2.87 4.90
N LEU A 150 2.95 -3.59 4.71
CA LEU A 150 3.01 -4.68 3.73
C LEU A 150 1.94 -5.76 4.01
N LEU A 151 1.66 -6.04 5.30
CA LEU A 151 0.60 -6.96 5.70
C LEU A 151 -0.79 -6.46 5.32
N MET A 152 -1.05 -5.14 5.41
CA MET A 152 -2.31 -4.55 4.94
C MET A 152 -2.47 -4.70 3.42
N GLN A 153 -1.41 -4.45 2.65
CA GLN A 153 -1.45 -4.65 1.19
C GLN A 153 -1.68 -6.12 0.81
N ALA A 154 -0.95 -7.05 1.46
CA ALA A 154 -1.11 -8.48 1.23
C ALA A 154 -2.54 -8.99 1.57
N ALA A 155 -3.10 -8.50 2.69
CA ALA A 155 -4.46 -8.80 3.10
C ALA A 155 -5.51 -8.24 2.14
N ASN A 156 -5.31 -7.01 1.65
CA ASN A 156 -6.19 -6.35 0.68
C ASN A 156 -6.20 -7.04 -0.68
N CYS A 157 -5.12 -7.77 -1.03
CA CYS A 157 -5.01 -8.54 -2.27
C CYS A 157 -5.42 -10.02 -2.11
N GLY A 158 -5.70 -10.48 -0.89
CA GLY A 158 -5.98 -11.89 -0.62
C GLY A 158 -4.78 -12.82 -0.86
N ALA A 159 -3.56 -12.30 -0.76
CA ALA A 159 -2.34 -13.05 -1.01
C ALA A 159 -2.02 -13.97 0.18
N ALA A 160 -2.74 -15.09 0.31
CA ALA A 160 -2.69 -15.95 1.50
C ALA A 160 -1.28 -16.47 1.84
N SER A 161 -0.47 -16.87 0.84
CA SER A 161 0.93 -17.26 1.07
C SER A 161 1.75 -16.10 1.61
N PHE A 162 1.50 -14.90 1.12
CA PHE A 162 2.22 -13.70 1.53
C PHE A 162 1.84 -13.27 2.95
N VAL A 163 0.55 -13.22 3.25
CA VAL A 163 0.03 -12.96 4.60
C VAL A 163 0.64 -13.97 5.59
N HIS A 164 0.60 -15.26 5.25
CA HIS A 164 1.15 -16.31 6.09
C HIS A 164 2.64 -16.10 6.37
N ALA A 165 3.44 -15.82 5.33
CA ALA A 165 4.86 -15.55 5.50
C ALA A 165 5.11 -14.31 6.37
N LEU A 166 4.42 -13.20 6.13
CA LEU A 166 4.59 -11.97 6.89
C LEU A 166 4.28 -12.18 8.38
N VAL A 167 3.19 -12.87 8.70
CA VAL A 167 2.77 -13.13 10.09
C VAL A 167 3.70 -14.14 10.77
N HIS A 168 3.97 -15.28 10.15
CA HIS A 168 4.61 -16.40 10.84
C HIS A 168 6.13 -16.47 10.66
N ASP A 169 6.67 -15.97 9.54
CA ASP A 169 8.11 -15.98 9.28
C ASP A 169 8.79 -14.65 9.66
N PHE A 170 8.06 -13.53 9.55
CA PHE A 170 8.60 -12.18 9.80
C PHE A 170 8.01 -11.45 11.01
N ASP A 171 7.05 -12.06 11.72
CA ASP A 171 6.44 -11.51 12.93
C ASP A 171 5.81 -10.13 12.72
N ALA A 172 5.15 -9.93 11.57
CA ALA A 172 4.43 -8.69 11.27
C ALA A 172 3.29 -8.46 12.28
N ASP A 173 3.12 -7.22 12.74
CA ASP A 173 2.12 -6.87 13.73
C ASP A 173 0.71 -6.82 13.10
N ILE A 174 -0.08 -7.87 13.37
CA ILE A 174 -1.46 -7.99 12.87
C ILE A 174 -2.40 -6.91 13.44
N GLU A 175 -2.04 -6.29 14.57
CA GLU A 175 -2.81 -5.22 15.22
C GLU A 175 -2.38 -3.82 14.77
N LYS A 176 -1.32 -3.72 13.94
CA LYS A 176 -0.84 -2.46 13.40
C LYS A 176 -1.96 -1.75 12.66
N ARG A 177 -2.05 -0.44 12.86
CA ARG A 177 -3.13 0.39 12.31
C ARG A 177 -2.61 1.38 11.30
N GLN A 178 -3.41 1.59 10.26
CA GLN A 178 -3.12 2.55 9.21
C GLN A 178 -2.77 3.93 9.81
N HIS A 179 -1.74 4.58 9.27
CA HIS A 179 -1.19 5.86 9.75
C HIS A 179 -0.76 5.87 11.23
N ASN A 180 -0.58 4.70 11.87
CA ASN A 180 -0.42 4.57 13.33
C ASN A 180 -1.57 5.18 14.14
N HIS A 181 -2.75 5.33 13.55
CA HIS A 181 -3.91 5.92 14.23
C HIS A 181 -4.67 4.86 15.04
N SER A 182 -5.13 5.19 16.25
CA SER A 182 -5.82 4.22 17.13
C SER A 182 -7.11 3.64 16.54
N LEU A 183 -7.76 4.38 15.65
CA LEU A 183 -8.92 3.94 14.88
C LEU A 183 -8.59 3.60 13.41
N GLY A 184 -7.31 3.54 13.04
CA GLY A 184 -6.89 3.16 11.69
C GLY A 184 -7.28 1.71 11.39
N THR A 185 -7.54 1.46 10.11
CA THR A 185 -7.91 0.14 9.57
C THR A 185 -6.74 -0.84 9.68
N PRO A 186 -6.87 -1.97 10.41
CA PRO A 186 -5.85 -3.02 10.45
C PRO A 186 -5.94 -3.93 9.22
N ALA A 187 -4.95 -4.82 9.04
CA ALA A 187 -4.93 -5.77 7.91
C ALA A 187 -6.17 -6.67 7.85
N LEU A 188 -6.69 -7.12 9.00
CA LEU A 188 -7.92 -7.94 9.05
C LEU A 188 -9.11 -7.24 8.40
N ALA A 189 -9.27 -5.94 8.65
CA ALA A 189 -10.38 -5.17 8.12
C ALA A 189 -10.28 -4.98 6.61
N ARG A 190 -9.05 -4.80 6.09
CA ARG A 190 -8.79 -4.78 4.63
C ARG A 190 -9.18 -6.09 3.96
N ALA A 191 -8.80 -7.22 4.53
CA ALA A 191 -9.19 -8.53 4.01
C ALA A 191 -10.71 -8.72 3.99
N ILE A 192 -11.42 -8.27 5.03
CA ILE A 192 -12.89 -8.37 5.11
C ILE A 192 -13.55 -7.52 4.02
N ASP A 193 -13.11 -6.28 3.84
CA ASP A 193 -13.65 -5.37 2.84
C ASP A 193 -13.46 -5.89 1.41
N ALA A 194 -12.27 -6.43 1.13
CA ALA A 194 -11.95 -7.04 -0.15
C ALA A 194 -12.56 -8.46 -0.31
N GLY A 195 -13.20 -9.01 0.72
CA GLY A 195 -13.86 -10.32 0.68
C GLY A 195 -12.91 -11.53 0.74
N HIS A 196 -11.67 -11.34 1.16
CA HIS A 196 -10.64 -12.37 1.24
C HIS A 196 -10.72 -13.15 2.56
N VAL A 197 -11.60 -14.16 2.59
CA VAL A 197 -11.88 -14.96 3.80
C VAL A 197 -10.74 -15.93 4.15
N ASP A 198 -9.96 -16.34 3.15
CA ASP A 198 -8.86 -17.29 3.27
C ASP A 198 -7.69 -16.79 4.12
N VAL A 199 -7.48 -15.47 4.19
CA VAL A 199 -6.41 -14.86 4.99
C VAL A 199 -6.82 -14.56 6.43
N LEU A 200 -8.11 -14.62 6.78
CA LEU A 200 -8.61 -14.21 8.09
C LEU A 200 -8.09 -15.09 9.24
N GLY A 201 -7.75 -16.35 8.95
CA GLY A 201 -7.20 -17.27 9.95
C GLY A 201 -5.86 -16.79 10.51
N ASP A 202 -5.01 -16.20 9.67
CA ASP A 202 -3.70 -15.67 10.06
C ASP A 202 -3.81 -14.26 10.68
N LEU A 203 -4.86 -13.51 10.35
CA LEU A 203 -5.05 -12.11 10.79
C LEU A 203 -5.94 -11.95 12.03
N CYS A 204 -6.63 -13.01 12.47
CA CYS A 204 -7.58 -12.93 13.56
C CYS A 204 -7.00 -13.45 14.87
N ASN A 205 -6.93 -12.59 15.88
CA ASN A 205 -6.65 -12.94 17.26
C ASN A 205 -7.79 -12.44 18.19
N ALA A 206 -7.68 -12.71 19.49
CA ALA A 206 -8.70 -12.32 20.46
C ALA A 206 -8.92 -10.79 20.54
N ALA A 207 -7.89 -9.99 20.32
CA ALA A 207 -7.98 -8.53 20.30
C ALA A 207 -8.67 -8.04 19.02
N MET A 208 -8.30 -8.62 17.87
CA MET A 208 -8.81 -8.22 16.56
C MET A 208 -10.26 -8.60 16.33
N ALA A 209 -10.72 -9.72 16.90
CA ALA A 209 -12.12 -10.16 16.81
C ALA A 209 -13.12 -9.12 17.35
N ASN A 210 -12.70 -8.22 18.25
CA ASN A 210 -13.54 -7.19 18.86
C ASN A 210 -13.03 -5.77 18.57
N ALA A 211 -12.10 -5.62 17.63
CA ALA A 211 -11.49 -4.34 17.37
C ALA A 211 -12.46 -3.36 16.70
N VAL A 212 -12.33 -2.10 17.07
CA VAL A 212 -13.03 -0.97 16.43
C VAL A 212 -12.04 -0.22 15.55
N PHE A 213 -12.49 0.21 14.38
CA PHE A 213 -11.73 1.02 13.43
C PHE A 213 -12.71 1.88 12.61
N LYS A 214 -12.23 3.00 12.05
CA LYS A 214 -13.00 3.92 11.21
C LYS A 214 -12.51 3.77 9.77
N TYR A 215 -13.43 3.49 8.85
CA TYR A 215 -13.21 3.77 7.44
C TYR A 215 -13.25 5.27 7.24
N LYS A 216 -12.12 5.87 6.86
CA LYS A 216 -12.17 7.18 6.23
C LYS A 216 -12.58 6.95 4.78
N CYS A 217 -13.86 7.15 4.48
CA CYS A 217 -14.21 7.71 3.18
C CYS A 217 -13.82 9.19 3.32
N ASP A 218 -12.79 9.64 2.62
CA ASP A 218 -12.37 11.04 2.66
C ASP A 218 -13.50 11.93 2.12
N ASP A 219 -14.24 12.54 3.05
CA ASP A 219 -15.02 13.77 2.89
C ASP A 219 -15.16 14.52 4.24
N ASP A 220 -14.44 14.08 5.29
CA ASP A 220 -14.26 14.91 6.48
C ASP A 220 -12.99 15.74 6.24
N GLU A 221 -13.12 16.82 5.45
CA GLU A 221 -12.19 17.94 5.54
C GLU A 221 -11.97 18.23 7.02
N ALA A 222 -10.70 18.43 7.39
CA ALA A 222 -10.29 18.77 8.73
C ALA A 222 -11.20 19.86 9.32
N ALA A 223 -12.18 19.44 10.12
CA ALA A 223 -12.62 20.25 11.24
C ALA A 223 -11.42 20.25 12.18
N ASP A 224 -10.58 21.27 12.02
CA ASP A 224 -9.60 21.68 13.01
C ASP A 224 -10.29 21.72 14.38
N ASP A 225 -10.05 20.70 15.21
CA ASP A 225 -10.44 20.71 16.61
C ASP A 225 -9.33 21.42 17.41
N GLU A 226 -9.57 22.72 17.64
CA GLU A 226 -9.12 23.67 18.69
C GLU A 226 -7.70 23.59 19.29
#